data_AF-A0A7S1SYP1-F1
#
_entry.id   AF-A0A7S1SYP1-F1
#
_cell.length_a   1.000
_cell.length_b   1.000
_cell.length_c   1.000
_cell.angle_alpha   90.00
_cell.angle_beta   90.00
_cell.angle_gamma   90.00
#
_symmetry.space_group_name_H-M   'P 1'
#
loop_
_entity.id
_entity.type
_entity.pdbx_description
1 polymer ?
#
loop_
_entity_poly.entity_id
_entity_poly.type
_entity_poly.pdbx_seq_one_letter_code
_entity_poly.pdbx_strand_id
1 'polypeptide(L)'
;PMVMWLSGLHIPETYIAALVQAACRDKGWPLDKSTLYTKVTKYTDSSQVKVRPRHGCYVTGLYLEGAGWDVKRSVLKKQDPKVLVTELPIMEVIPIEASKLKLSNTFKAPVYVTQARRNAMGVGLVFEADLATTE
;
A
#
# COMPACT_ATOMS: atom_id res chain seq x y z
N PRO A 1 8.92 0.01 13.83
CA PRO A 1 9.91 -0.70 12.98
C PRO A 1 10.22 0.14 11.73
N MET A 2 11.33 -0.13 11.03
CA MET A 2 11.67 0.54 9.76
C MET A 2 10.69 0.16 8.64
N VAL A 3 10.35 -1.12 8.58
CA VAL A 3 9.35 -1.70 7.69
C VAL A 3 8.37 -2.50 8.55
N MET A 4 7.08 -2.27 8.38
CA MET A 4 6.03 -2.99 9.09
C MET A 4 5.59 -4.23 8.29
N TRP A 5 5.50 -5.39 8.93
CA TRP A 5 4.90 -6.57 8.30
C TRP A 5 3.38 -6.48 8.40
N LEU A 6 2.72 -5.97 7.36
CA LEU A 6 1.30 -5.60 7.43
C LEU A 6 0.40 -6.82 7.57
N SER A 7 0.69 -7.91 6.86
CA SER A 7 -0.05 -9.17 6.95
C SER A 7 0.16 -9.92 8.26
N GLY A 8 1.15 -9.52 9.08
CA GLY A 8 1.33 -10.04 10.43
C GLY A 8 0.46 -9.35 11.49
N LEU A 9 -0.26 -8.28 11.14
CA LEU A 9 -1.11 -7.55 12.08
C LEU A 9 -2.50 -8.20 12.20
N HIS A 10 -3.05 -8.23 13.42
CA HIS A 10 -4.43 -8.69 13.64
C HIS A 10 -5.48 -7.74 13.03
N ILE A 11 -5.22 -6.42 13.05
CA ILE A 11 -6.16 -5.39 12.57
C ILE A 11 -5.39 -4.30 11.79
N PRO A 12 -4.90 -4.61 10.57
CA PRO A 12 -4.06 -3.69 9.78
C PRO A 12 -4.75 -2.35 9.43
N GLU A 13 -6.08 -2.33 9.34
CA GLU A 13 -6.90 -1.14 9.09
C GLU A 13 -6.63 -0.06 10.15
N THR A 14 -6.61 -0.47 11.42
CA THR A 14 -6.41 0.45 12.55
C THR A 14 -5.02 1.05 12.54
N TYR A 15 -4.01 0.28 12.11
CA TYR A 15 -2.65 0.76 11.95
C TYR A 15 -2.56 1.83 10.85
N ILE A 16 -3.17 1.60 9.68
CA ILE A 16 -3.20 2.58 8.59
C ILE A 16 -3.96 3.85 9.02
N ALA A 17 -5.12 3.71 9.67
CA ALA A 17 -5.89 4.85 10.17
C ALA A 17 -5.09 5.67 11.20
N ALA A 18 -4.39 5.02 12.12
CA ALA A 18 -3.55 5.69 13.11
C ALA A 18 -2.40 6.49 12.45
N LEU A 19 -1.80 5.98 11.36
CA LEU A 19 -0.78 6.71 10.61
C LEU A 19 -1.33 7.98 9.95
N VAL A 20 -2.52 7.90 9.36
CA VAL A 20 -3.20 9.07 8.78
C VAL A 20 -3.51 10.08 9.88
N GLN A 21 -4.11 9.64 10.99
CA GLN A 21 -4.42 10.51 12.13
C GLN A 21 -3.18 11.21 12.69
N ALA A 22 -2.06 10.48 12.84
CA ALA A 22 -0.80 11.05 13.31
C ALA A 22 -0.27 12.11 12.33
N ALA A 23 -0.33 11.86 11.03
CA ALA A 23 0.07 12.84 10.01
C ALA A 23 -0.85 14.08 10.01
N CYS A 24 -2.16 13.90 10.16
CA CYS A 24 -3.11 15.00 10.27
C CYS A 24 -2.82 15.89 11.47
N ARG A 25 -2.51 15.30 12.63
CA ARG A 25 -2.14 16.05 13.84
C ARG A 25 -0.86 16.85 13.66
N ASP A 26 0.19 16.26 13.10
CA ASP A 26 1.48 16.97 12.89
C ASP A 26 1.35 18.12 11.88
N LYS A 27 0.53 17.93 10.84
CA LYS A 27 0.42 18.89 9.74
C LYS A 27 -0.79 19.84 9.82
N GLY A 28 -1.66 19.67 10.81
CA GLY A 28 -2.90 20.42 10.94
C GLY A 28 -3.93 20.14 9.83
N TRP A 29 -3.90 18.94 9.23
CA TRP A 29 -4.83 18.58 8.18
C TRP A 29 -6.19 18.15 8.75
N PRO A 30 -7.31 18.52 8.11
CA PRO A 30 -8.62 17.94 8.43
C PRO A 30 -8.63 16.44 8.09
N LEU A 31 -9.08 15.59 9.03
CA LEU A 31 -9.10 14.14 8.84
C LEU A 31 -10.04 13.72 7.71
N ASP A 32 -11.19 14.39 7.57
CA ASP A 32 -12.20 14.19 6.53
C ASP A 32 -11.71 14.58 5.12
N LYS A 33 -10.66 15.39 5.03
CA LYS A 33 -10.02 15.81 3.77
C LYS A 33 -8.67 15.13 3.54
N SER A 34 -8.38 14.09 4.32
CA SER A 34 -7.12 13.34 4.25
C SER A 34 -7.37 11.94 3.68
N THR A 35 -6.41 11.47 2.91
CA THR A 35 -6.40 10.14 2.30
C THR A 35 -4.98 9.59 2.32
N LEU A 36 -4.76 8.46 1.67
CA LEU A 36 -3.46 7.87 1.47
C LEU A 36 -3.16 7.75 -0.03
N TYR A 37 -1.88 7.77 -0.34
CA TYR A 37 -1.31 7.37 -1.62
C TYR A 37 -0.29 6.27 -1.35
N THR A 38 -0.16 5.31 -2.26
CA THR A 38 0.87 4.27 -2.14
C THR A 38 1.85 4.26 -3.29
N LYS A 39 3.07 3.87 -2.96
CA LYS A 39 4.15 3.71 -3.94
C LYS A 39 4.90 2.43 -3.65
N VAL A 40 4.87 1.49 -4.58
CA VAL A 40 5.72 0.30 -4.50
C VAL A 40 7.16 0.73 -4.79
N THR A 41 8.07 0.39 -3.87
CA THR A 41 9.48 0.74 -3.98
C THR A 41 10.26 -0.30 -4.80
N LYS A 42 11.57 -0.11 -4.95
CA LYS A 42 12.49 -1.14 -5.47
C LYS A 42 13.08 -2.01 -4.37
N TYR A 43 12.74 -1.76 -3.11
CA TYR A 43 13.27 -2.52 -1.99
C TYR A 43 12.55 -3.85 -1.87
N THR A 44 13.29 -4.95 -1.99
CA THR A 44 12.78 -6.31 -1.84
C THR A 44 13.07 -6.86 -0.44
N ASP A 45 13.99 -6.25 0.30
CA ASP A 45 14.33 -6.65 1.66
C ASP A 45 14.33 -5.47 2.63
N SER A 46 13.88 -5.71 3.87
CA SER A 46 13.74 -4.66 4.89
C SER A 46 15.06 -4.00 5.27
N SER A 47 16.19 -4.71 5.17
CA SER A 47 17.53 -4.19 5.45
C SER A 47 17.98 -3.11 4.45
N GLN A 48 17.34 -3.03 3.27
CA GLN A 48 17.61 -2.01 2.26
C GLN A 48 17.02 -0.64 2.66
N VAL A 49 16.02 -0.63 3.54
CA VAL A 49 15.39 0.60 4.01
C VAL A 49 16.22 1.23 5.12
N LYS A 50 16.94 2.31 4.79
CA LYS A 50 17.85 3.00 5.73
C LYS A 50 17.22 4.15 6.49
N VAL A 51 16.14 4.74 5.95
CA VAL A 51 15.50 5.92 6.53
C VAL A 51 14.01 5.68 6.66
N ARG A 52 13.45 6.02 7.81
CA ARG A 52 12.00 5.98 8.04
C ARG A 52 11.36 7.26 7.49
N PRO A 53 10.21 7.19 6.81
CA PRO A 53 9.52 8.40 6.38
C PRO A 53 9.01 9.18 7.60
N ARG A 54 9.02 10.51 7.51
CA ARG A 54 8.51 11.38 8.59
C ARG A 54 7.03 11.14 8.87
N HIS A 55 6.24 10.87 7.83
CA HIS A 55 4.82 10.51 7.90
C HIS A 55 4.56 9.25 7.10
N GLY A 56 3.58 8.45 7.52
CA GLY A 56 3.29 7.18 6.88
C GLY A 56 4.25 6.07 7.31
N CYS A 57 4.44 5.07 6.45
CA CYS A 57 5.31 3.95 6.74
C CYS A 57 5.72 3.17 5.49
N TYR A 58 6.73 2.30 5.66
CA TYR A 58 6.97 1.19 4.73
C TYR A 58 6.28 -0.07 5.23
N VAL A 59 5.68 -0.83 4.33
CA VAL A 59 5.01 -2.10 4.61
C VAL A 59 5.55 -3.23 3.73
N THR A 60 5.57 -4.44 4.28
CA THR A 60 5.90 -5.71 3.60
C THR A 60 4.80 -6.75 3.84
N GLY A 61 4.92 -7.89 3.15
CA GLY A 61 3.99 -9.02 3.23
C GLY A 61 2.73 -8.82 2.39
N LEU A 62 2.85 -8.09 1.29
CA LEU A 62 1.79 -7.88 0.31
C LEU A 62 1.99 -8.79 -0.90
N TYR A 63 0.89 -9.33 -1.41
CA TYR A 63 0.88 -10.20 -2.57
C TYR A 63 -0.14 -9.70 -3.59
N LEU A 64 0.24 -9.73 -4.86
CA LEU A 64 -0.58 -9.37 -6.00
C LEU A 64 -1.16 -10.63 -6.65
N GLU A 65 -2.46 -10.63 -6.87
CA GLU A 65 -3.19 -11.69 -7.57
C GLU A 65 -3.81 -11.11 -8.85
N GLY A 66 -3.79 -11.87 -9.95
CA GLY A 66 -4.35 -11.44 -11.24
C GLY A 66 -3.44 -10.50 -12.06
N ALA A 67 -2.27 -10.14 -11.55
CA ALA A 67 -1.24 -9.37 -12.25
C ALA A 67 0.16 -9.71 -11.72
N GLY A 68 1.18 -9.29 -12.45
CA GLY A 68 2.57 -9.33 -12.01
C GLY A 68 3.09 -7.92 -11.71
N TRP A 69 4.28 -7.85 -11.12
CA TRP A 69 4.97 -6.58 -10.88
C TRP A 69 6.35 -6.58 -11.54
N ASP A 70 6.67 -5.53 -12.29
CA ASP A 70 8.02 -5.31 -12.81
C ASP A 70 8.81 -4.48 -11.79
N VAL A 71 9.71 -5.11 -11.04
CA VAL A 71 10.53 -4.44 -10.01
C VAL A 71 11.46 -3.38 -10.63
N LYS A 72 12.00 -3.64 -11.83
CA LYS A 72 12.96 -2.73 -12.48
C LYS A 72 12.27 -1.43 -12.92
N ARG A 73 11.11 -1.57 -13.55
CA ARG A 73 10.30 -0.45 -14.04
C ARG A 73 9.38 0.14 -12.97
N SER A 74 9.14 -0.60 -11.89
CA SER A 74 8.23 -0.25 -10.79
C SER A 74 6.81 0.03 -11.28
N VAL A 75 6.29 -0.87 -12.12
CA VAL A 75 4.93 -0.80 -12.68
C VAL A 75 4.28 -2.18 -12.73
N LEU A 76 2.94 -2.19 -12.77
CA LEU A 76 2.16 -3.37 -13.07
C LEU A 76 2.54 -3.95 -14.43
N LYS A 77 2.55 -5.28 -14.49
CA LYS A 77 2.66 -6.05 -15.72
C LYS A 77 1.61 -7.14 -15.75
N LYS A 78 1.37 -7.71 -16.93
CA LYS A 78 0.55 -8.92 -17.07
C LYS A 78 1.11 -10.04 -16.21
N GLN A 79 0.22 -10.86 -15.68
CA GLN A 79 0.57 -12.02 -14.89
C GLN A 79 1.46 -12.98 -15.70
N ASP A 80 2.52 -13.50 -15.08
CA ASP A 80 3.37 -14.50 -15.72
C ASP A 80 2.63 -15.84 -15.82
N PRO A 81 2.79 -16.62 -16.92
CA PRO A 81 2.13 -17.91 -17.06
C PRO A 81 2.39 -18.84 -15.87
N LYS A 82 1.32 -19.40 -15.31
CA LYS A 82 1.35 -20.32 -14.15
C LYS A 82 1.82 -19.70 -12.82
N VAL A 83 1.92 -18.37 -12.73
CA VAL A 83 2.22 -17.64 -11.48
C VAL A 83 0.93 -16.97 -10.99
N LEU A 84 0.20 -17.64 -10.10
CA LEU A 84 -1.10 -17.14 -9.61
C LEU A 84 -0.95 -15.91 -8.70
N VAL A 85 0.13 -15.85 -7.94
CA VAL A 85 0.39 -14.83 -6.93
C VAL A 85 1.83 -14.36 -7.06
N THR A 86 2.04 -13.04 -7.01
CA THR A 86 3.37 -12.41 -7.04
C THR A 86 3.57 -11.60 -5.77
N GLU A 87 4.69 -11.80 -5.07
CA GLU A 87 5.03 -10.94 -3.93
C GLU A 87 5.36 -9.52 -4.39
N LEU A 88 4.79 -8.52 -3.72
CA LEU A 88 5.11 -7.13 -3.99
C LEU A 88 6.37 -6.71 -3.22
N PRO A 89 7.27 -5.93 -3.84
CA PRO A 89 8.30 -5.21 -3.10
C PRO A 89 7.68 -4.34 -2.00
N ILE A 90 8.54 -3.88 -1.09
CA ILE A 90 8.14 -2.99 0.01
C ILE A 90 7.36 -1.81 -0.55
N MET A 91 6.19 -1.57 0.02
CA MET A 91 5.31 -0.47 -0.36
C MET A 91 5.45 0.67 0.64
N GLU A 92 5.53 1.89 0.15
CA GLU A 92 5.40 3.11 0.95
C GLU A 92 3.93 3.53 1.01
N VAL A 93 3.41 3.74 2.21
CA VAL A 93 2.08 4.30 2.47
C VAL A 93 2.27 5.75 2.91
N ILE A 94 1.71 6.68 2.15
CA ILE A 94 1.96 8.12 2.28
C ILE A 94 0.63 8.83 2.57
N PRO A 95 0.41 9.34 3.80
CA PRO A 95 -0.73 10.20 4.10
C PRO A 95 -0.65 11.52 3.31
N ILE A 96 -1.77 11.93 2.73
CA ILE A 96 -1.86 13.12 1.88
C ILE A 96 -3.26 13.75 1.97
N GLU A 97 -3.36 15.08 1.84
CA GLU A 97 -4.66 15.74 1.64
C GLU A 97 -5.25 15.33 0.29
N ALA A 98 -6.53 15.00 0.24
CA ALA A 98 -7.21 14.55 -0.97
C ALA A 98 -7.10 15.56 -2.13
N SER A 99 -7.12 16.87 -1.83
CA SER A 99 -6.98 17.95 -2.82
C SER A 99 -5.60 18.01 -3.48
N LYS A 100 -4.57 17.43 -2.84
CA LYS A 100 -3.18 17.40 -3.34
C LYS A 100 -2.88 16.12 -4.12
N LEU A 101 -3.73 15.10 -4.01
CA LEU A 101 -3.52 13.84 -4.70
C LEU A 101 -3.83 13.99 -6.19
N LYS A 102 -2.81 13.84 -7.03
CA LYS A 102 -2.93 13.83 -8.49
C LYS A 102 -2.42 12.49 -8.99
N LEU A 103 -3.33 11.66 -9.49
CA LEU A 103 -3.02 10.35 -10.03
C LEU A 103 -2.95 10.42 -11.55
N SER A 104 -1.94 9.79 -12.12
CA SER A 104 -1.79 9.54 -13.54
C SER A 104 -1.15 8.16 -13.69
N ASN A 105 -1.58 7.39 -14.68
CA ASN A 105 -1.04 6.05 -14.96
C ASN A 105 -1.01 5.18 -13.68
N THR A 106 -2.12 5.18 -12.95
CA THR A 106 -2.27 4.50 -11.66
C THR A 106 -3.51 3.64 -11.69
N PHE A 107 -3.35 2.37 -11.33
CA PHE A 107 -4.44 1.44 -11.09
C PHE A 107 -4.74 1.38 -9.59
N LYS A 108 -6.02 1.54 -9.22
CA LYS A 108 -6.46 1.36 -7.83
C LYS A 108 -6.77 -0.11 -7.57
N ALA A 109 -5.99 -0.72 -6.69
CA ALA A 109 -6.12 -2.12 -6.31
C ALA A 109 -6.60 -2.25 -4.86
N PRO A 110 -7.67 -3.02 -4.58
CA PRO A 110 -8.08 -3.29 -3.21
C PRO A 110 -7.07 -4.20 -2.50
N VAL A 111 -6.68 -3.84 -1.29
CA VAL A 111 -5.81 -4.65 -0.41
C VAL A 111 -6.66 -5.35 0.63
N TYR A 112 -6.56 -6.67 0.70
CA TYR A 112 -7.33 -7.49 1.64
C TYR A 112 -6.46 -8.14 2.71
N VAL A 113 -7.07 -8.47 3.86
CA VAL A 113 -6.41 -9.20 4.95
C VAL A 113 -6.02 -10.61 4.51
N THR A 114 -6.88 -11.27 3.73
CA THR A 114 -6.67 -12.64 3.24
C THR A 114 -7.09 -12.78 1.79
N GLN A 115 -6.72 -13.90 1.16
CA GLN A 115 -7.15 -14.27 -0.20
C GLN A 115 -8.67 -14.50 -0.31
N ALA A 116 -9.38 -14.72 0.81
CA ALA A 116 -10.85 -14.79 0.80
C ALA A 116 -11.51 -13.41 0.57
N ARG A 117 -10.71 -12.35 0.43
CA ARG A 117 -11.12 -10.97 0.14
C ARG A 117 -12.14 -10.46 1.17
N ARG A 118 -13.12 -9.69 0.71
CA ARG A 118 -14.17 -9.08 1.53
C ARG A 118 -15.37 -10.02 1.62
N ASN A 119 -15.82 -10.32 2.84
CA ASN A 119 -17.05 -11.09 3.06
C ASN A 119 -18.32 -10.22 2.86
N ALA A 120 -19.50 -10.85 2.92
CA ALA A 120 -20.78 -10.16 2.74
C ALA A 120 -21.03 -9.03 3.76
N MET A 121 -20.44 -9.11 4.95
CA MET A 121 -20.53 -8.07 6.00
C MET A 121 -19.52 -6.93 5.81
N GLY A 122 -18.70 -7.02 4.77
CA GLY A 122 -17.72 -6.04 4.42
C GLY A 122 -16.40 -6.09 5.16
N VAL A 123 -16.18 -7.14 5.93
CA VAL A 123 -14.92 -7.40 6.63
C VAL A 123 -13.90 -7.99 5.65
N GLY A 124 -12.66 -7.50 5.73
CA GLY A 124 -11.52 -8.05 5.00
C GLY A 124 -10.83 -7.07 4.05
N LEU A 125 -11.42 -5.91 3.76
CA LEU A 125 -10.77 -4.83 3.01
C LEU A 125 -9.94 -3.97 3.97
N VAL A 126 -8.65 -3.79 3.68
CA VAL A 126 -7.74 -2.97 4.47
C VAL A 126 -7.72 -1.51 3.99
N PHE A 127 -7.37 -1.32 2.70
CA PHE A 127 -7.35 -0.02 2.02
C PHE A 127 -7.28 -0.22 0.49
N GLU A 128 -7.35 0.86 -0.28
CA GLU A 128 -7.08 0.84 -1.73
C GLU A 128 -5.66 1.33 -2.01
N ALA A 129 -4.84 0.48 -2.61
CA ALA A 129 -3.49 0.82 -3.04
C ALA A 129 -3.49 1.43 -4.44
N ASP A 130 -2.74 2.51 -4.60
CA ASP A 130 -2.34 3.06 -5.88
C ASP A 130 -1.11 2.31 -6.42
N LEU A 131 -1.28 1.62 -7.55
CA LEU A 131 -0.23 0.88 -8.23
C LEU A 131 0.09 1.55 -9.57
N ALA A 132 1.35 1.89 -9.81
CA ALA A 132 1.77 2.47 -11.09
C ALA A 132 1.57 1.47 -12.23
N THR A 133 1.09 1.95 -13.38
CA THR A 133 0.87 1.16 -14.60
C THR A 133 1.38 1.93 -15.82
N THR A 134 1.53 1.25 -16.96
CA THR A 134 1.83 1.88 -18.26
C THR A 134 0.69 1.78 -19.26
N GLU A 135 -0.38 1.07 -18.88
CA GLU A 135 -1.62 0.94 -19.65
C GLU A 135 -2.59 2.10 -19.33
#